data_AF-A0A0S4S0M5-F1
#
_entry.id   AF-A0A0S4S0M5-F1
#
_cell.length_a   1.000
_cell.length_b   1.000
_cell.length_c   1.000
_cell.angle_alpha   90.00
_cell.angle_beta   90.00
_cell.angle_gamma   90.00
#
_symmetry.space_group_name_H-M   'P 1'
#
loop_
_entity.id
_entity.type
_entity.pdbx_description
1 polymer ?
#
loop_
_entity_poly.entity_id
_entity_poly.type
_entity_poly.pdbx_seq_one_letter_code
_entity_poly.pdbx_strand_id
1 'polypeptide(L)'
;MNNKKYLFVGARLGVLETMLSLNLNTQILILEDTFASQKLTRQNIKFRSFNSKNELLEIIKNIDFDILVSNGCPYILPISNLKKDGQIFINIHPSLLPNLKGNHPINGALLFNQTAGASVHIMDDGIDSGDVISQVKIPLNDLNLKLLYQLSFIAESMAFKKAYENKFIPIFKQKNSGNNIYYSRKSDDLRLDFTRQSNKEIISAVKAFSIKGQFARLECGDTLVKISEARIIKNDFLSNVFSDKENQVLMTYEDCCLIKKDGEFLELTCIENNSELLKNFSFKSYSFIPLSAYHSKEYTKLNLLNNDKIFEFSYEKDGAKFYNIAVKSKIPNTPYFDMSSPYGFAGYVCNTGDIEFLTQAINIQKEEALKQNIIAEFIRFHPDCLWINEFKNLLNFFLKANENIAVFCDPSRYEFYSSRLKSKINKAKREIAVKQSLDIDKFITLYYETMKRNGASDFYFFSKDYFERLLNLNNAVMFEASVKAETISMAIFLYDKSNLYYHLGANSTEFMKQNNNAIYAIFEHCFNWGANHKIQTCYLGGGIKIGDSLFDFKKQFASKIVPFYVGGIIYNKNVFDTLKQDNPHFLSYRFKNMGGGNSRLIVKLLPYKEVA
;
A
#
# COMPACT_ATOMS: atom_id res chain seq x y z
N MET A 1 18.44 15.32 40.20
CA MET A 1 17.27 15.56 39.33
C MET A 1 16.46 16.77 39.77
N ASN A 2 16.17 16.97 41.07
CA ASN A 2 15.32 18.08 41.55
C ASN A 2 15.82 19.50 41.20
N ASN A 3 17.14 19.70 41.05
CA ASN A 3 17.70 21.02 40.74
C ASN A 3 17.78 21.31 39.22
N LYS A 4 17.26 20.42 38.37
CA LYS A 4 17.27 20.58 36.91
C LYS A 4 16.09 21.44 36.46
N LYS A 5 16.30 22.26 35.42
CA LYS A 5 15.26 23.01 34.74
C LYS A 5 14.62 22.13 33.66
N TYR A 6 13.30 21.97 33.71
CA TYR A 6 12.54 21.16 32.78
C TYR A 6 11.79 22.04 31.78
N LEU A 7 11.67 21.55 30.55
CA LEU A 7 10.84 22.12 29.51
C LEU A 7 9.84 21.07 29.03
N PHE A 8 8.56 21.25 29.33
CA PHE A 8 7.49 20.41 28.80
C PHE A 8 7.03 20.94 27.44
N VAL A 9 6.86 20.06 26.46
CA VAL A 9 6.35 20.38 25.12
C VAL A 9 5.28 19.39 24.69
N GLY A 10 4.08 19.88 24.39
CA GLY A 10 3.04 19.09 23.73
C GLY A 10 1.63 19.35 24.26
N ALA A 11 0.73 18.40 24.04
CA ALA A 11 -0.70 18.54 24.34
C ALA A 11 -1.26 17.44 25.27
N ARG A 12 -0.42 16.53 25.76
CA ARG A 12 -0.85 15.45 26.67
C ARG A 12 -0.53 15.80 28.12
N LEU A 13 -1.57 16.24 28.83
CA LEU A 13 -1.42 16.89 30.13
C LEU A 13 -1.08 15.95 31.30
N GLY A 14 -1.33 14.64 31.22
CA GLY A 14 -1.06 13.72 32.34
C GLY A 14 0.40 13.71 32.80
N VAL A 15 1.34 13.73 31.84
CA VAL A 15 2.78 13.84 32.15
C VAL A 15 3.11 15.20 32.75
N LEU A 16 2.55 16.29 32.22
CA LEU A 16 2.74 17.64 32.78
C LEU A 16 2.22 17.72 34.22
N GLU A 17 1.00 17.24 34.47
CA GLU A 17 0.40 17.17 35.82
C GLU A 17 1.29 16.36 36.77
N THR A 18 1.88 15.26 36.30
CA THR A 18 2.85 14.47 37.06
C THR A 18 4.11 15.27 37.38
N MET A 19 4.68 15.99 36.40
CA MET A 19 5.85 16.85 36.61
C MET A 19 5.60 17.95 37.65
N LEU A 20 4.42 18.58 37.59
CA LEU A 20 4.00 19.60 38.55
C LEU A 20 3.81 19.00 39.96
N SER A 21 3.22 17.80 40.07
CA SER A 21 3.05 17.11 41.36
C SER A 21 4.38 16.72 42.03
N LEU A 22 5.42 16.49 41.23
CA LEU A 22 6.78 16.22 41.69
C LEU A 22 7.56 17.51 42.03
N ASN A 23 6.93 18.68 41.96
CA ASN A 23 7.53 20.00 42.18
C ASN A 23 8.76 20.26 41.29
N LEU A 24 8.74 19.77 40.05
CA LEU A 24 9.83 20.02 39.10
C LEU A 24 9.77 21.46 38.59
N ASN A 25 10.93 22.13 38.51
CA ASN A 25 11.05 23.47 37.93
C ASN A 25 10.76 23.41 36.43
N THR A 26 9.50 23.58 36.04
CA THR A 26 8.99 23.26 34.70
C THR A 26 8.50 24.51 33.97
N GLN A 27 9.12 24.78 32.83
CA GLN A 27 8.59 25.70 31.82
C GLN A 27 7.69 24.91 30.85
N ILE A 28 6.58 25.52 30.42
CA ILE A 28 5.49 24.80 29.73
C ILE A 28 5.24 25.42 28.36
N LEU A 29 5.38 24.62 27.29
CA LEU A 29 5.04 24.98 25.91
C LEU A 29 3.87 24.12 25.40
N ILE A 30 2.79 24.77 24.96
CA ILE A 30 1.55 24.10 24.54
C ILE A 30 1.14 24.56 23.14
N LEU A 31 0.67 23.63 22.32
CA LEU A 31 0.12 23.97 21.00
C LEU A 31 -1.16 24.80 21.17
N GLU A 32 -1.23 25.91 20.44
CA GLU A 32 -2.39 26.81 20.42
C GLU A 32 -3.67 26.09 19.94
N ASP A 33 -4.84 26.60 20.36
CA ASP A 33 -6.16 26.06 19.99
C ASP A 33 -6.41 24.57 20.26
N THR A 34 -5.70 24.00 21.24
CA THR A 34 -5.92 22.63 21.69
C THR A 34 -6.78 22.56 22.95
N PHE A 35 -7.36 21.38 23.23
CA PHE A 35 -7.98 21.11 24.53
C PHE A 35 -7.02 21.38 25.70
N ALA A 36 -5.72 21.13 25.50
CA ALA A 36 -4.70 21.35 26.51
C ALA A 36 -4.53 22.84 26.85
N SER A 37 -4.42 23.71 25.85
CA SER A 37 -4.29 25.16 26.08
C SER A 37 -5.53 25.71 26.80
N GLN A 38 -6.72 25.31 26.36
CA GLN A 38 -7.99 25.71 26.99
C GLN A 38 -8.09 25.25 28.45
N LYS A 39 -7.70 24.01 28.76
CA LYS A 39 -7.74 23.46 30.12
C LYS A 39 -6.77 24.21 31.05
N LEU A 40 -5.54 24.47 30.60
CA LEU A 40 -4.54 25.17 31.40
C LEU A 40 -4.94 26.63 31.67
N THR A 41 -5.51 27.32 30.68
CA THR A 41 -6.06 28.67 30.86
C THR A 41 -7.16 28.69 31.93
N ARG A 42 -8.11 27.74 31.90
CA ARG A 42 -9.17 27.64 32.93
C ARG A 42 -8.62 27.35 34.32
N GLN A 43 -7.49 26.65 34.41
CA GLN A 43 -6.83 26.33 35.68
C GLN A 43 -5.86 27.43 36.14
N ASN A 44 -5.76 28.56 35.41
CA ASN A 44 -4.81 29.65 35.68
C ASN A 44 -3.34 29.19 35.75
N ILE A 45 -2.98 28.14 35.00
CA ILE A 45 -1.60 27.67 34.89
C ILE A 45 -0.91 28.48 33.81
N LYS A 46 0.22 29.12 34.13
CA LYS A 46 1.01 29.89 33.16
C LYS A 46 1.74 28.96 32.19
N PHE A 47 1.57 29.19 30.90
CA PHE A 47 2.30 28.51 29.82
C PHE A 47 2.58 29.47 28.66
N ARG A 48 3.48 29.09 27.75
CA ARG A 48 3.69 29.79 26.48
C ARG A 48 3.09 28.95 25.35
N SER A 49 2.32 29.56 24.47
CA SER A 49 1.77 28.90 23.29
C SER A 49 2.75 28.90 22.12
N PHE A 50 2.53 28.01 21.17
CA PHE A 50 3.11 28.04 19.82
C PHE A 50 2.07 27.54 18.81
N ASN A 51 2.14 28.02 17.57
CA ASN A 51 1.22 27.62 16.49
C ASN A 51 1.91 26.95 15.29
N SER A 52 3.24 27.00 15.23
CA SER A 52 4.01 26.43 14.13
C SER A 52 5.28 25.73 14.60
N LYS A 53 5.81 24.85 13.75
CA LYS A 53 7.09 24.18 13.99
C LYS A 53 8.23 25.18 14.13
N ASN A 54 8.32 26.17 13.24
CA ASN A 54 9.42 27.14 13.25
C ASN A 54 9.43 27.95 14.54
N GLU A 55 8.26 28.44 14.96
CA GLU A 55 8.11 29.15 16.23
C GLU A 55 8.54 28.26 17.41
N LEU A 56 8.07 27.00 17.47
CA LEU A 56 8.48 26.07 18.52
C LEU A 56 10.01 25.92 18.59
N LEU A 57 10.67 25.76 17.44
CA LEU A 57 12.13 25.62 17.36
C LEU A 57 12.85 26.89 17.83
N GLU A 58 12.35 28.08 17.49
CA GLU A 58 12.90 29.35 17.96
C GLU A 58 12.75 29.51 19.47
N ILE A 59 11.61 29.12 20.03
CA ILE A 59 11.38 29.15 21.48
C ILE A 59 12.37 28.22 22.19
N ILE A 60 12.48 26.96 21.73
CA ILE A 60 13.37 25.95 22.33
C ILE A 60 14.84 26.43 22.30
N LYS A 61 15.29 27.10 21.23
CA LYS A 61 16.69 27.59 21.15
C LYS A 61 17.02 28.66 22.19
N ASN A 62 16.05 29.50 22.51
CA ASN A 62 16.20 30.69 23.33
C ASN A 62 15.80 30.51 24.81
N ILE A 63 15.21 29.36 25.16
CA ILE A 63 14.81 29.05 26.53
C ILE A 63 15.91 28.25 27.24
N ASP A 64 16.15 28.57 28.51
CA ASP A 64 17.15 27.87 29.33
C ASP A 64 16.53 26.65 30.02
N PHE A 65 17.08 25.46 29.74
CA PHE A 65 16.62 24.19 30.31
C PHE A 65 17.72 23.12 30.29
N ASP A 66 17.61 22.15 31.19
CA ASP A 66 18.45 20.96 31.22
C ASP A 66 17.78 19.76 30.54
N ILE A 67 16.46 19.60 30.72
CA ILE A 67 15.72 18.41 30.28
C ILE A 67 14.45 18.83 29.53
N LEU A 68 14.32 18.42 28.27
CA LEU A 68 13.09 18.55 27.49
C LEU A 68 12.26 17.27 27.59
N VAL A 69 10.99 17.42 27.94
CA VAL A 69 9.99 16.36 28.03
C VAL A 69 8.92 16.58 26.96
N SER A 70 8.94 15.78 25.90
CA SER A 70 7.93 15.80 24.84
C SER A 70 6.82 14.80 25.12
N ASN A 71 5.55 15.23 25.07
CA ASN A 71 4.41 14.30 25.05
C ASN A 71 3.22 14.88 24.24
N GLY A 72 2.93 14.23 23.11
CA GLY A 72 1.91 14.71 22.17
C GLY A 72 2.32 15.99 21.42
N CYS A 73 3.61 16.16 21.14
CA CYS A 73 4.09 17.17 20.22
C CYS A 73 3.85 16.69 18.78
N PRO A 74 3.21 17.48 17.89
CA PRO A 74 2.93 17.07 16.52
C PRO A 74 4.14 17.16 15.58
N TYR A 75 5.28 17.67 16.07
CA TYR A 75 6.45 17.98 15.24
C TYR A 75 7.65 17.13 15.60
N ILE A 76 8.29 16.57 14.56
CA ILE A 76 9.62 15.96 14.67
C ILE A 76 10.64 17.08 14.91
N LEU A 77 11.36 17.00 16.02
CA LEU A 77 12.39 17.97 16.40
C LEU A 77 13.76 17.51 15.85
N PRO A 78 14.53 18.40 15.18
CA PRO A 78 15.88 18.08 14.74
C PRO A 78 16.85 18.14 15.93
N ILE A 79 16.90 17.07 16.73
CA ILE A 79 17.61 17.00 18.01
C ILE A 79 19.10 17.31 17.83
N SER A 80 19.74 16.80 16.79
CA SER A 80 21.16 17.07 16.48
C SER A 80 21.48 18.56 16.34
N ASN A 81 20.51 19.37 15.90
CA ASN A 81 20.67 20.81 15.70
C ASN A 81 20.21 21.65 16.90
N LEU A 82 19.42 21.08 17.81
CA LEU A 82 18.85 21.78 18.96
C LEU A 82 19.60 21.52 20.26
N LYS A 83 20.10 20.30 20.43
CA LYS A 83 20.64 19.81 21.69
C LYS A 83 21.99 20.46 21.98
N LYS A 84 22.09 21.14 23.13
CA LYS A 84 23.35 21.64 23.69
C LYS A 84 23.97 20.59 24.60
N ASP A 85 25.27 20.72 24.86
CA ASP A 85 26.00 19.81 25.74
C ASP A 85 25.36 19.72 27.13
N GLY A 86 25.22 18.50 27.63
CA GLY A 86 24.61 18.21 28.93
C GLY A 86 23.07 18.20 28.96
N GLN A 87 22.39 18.59 27.87
CA GLN A 87 20.93 18.52 27.80
C GLN A 87 20.42 17.09 27.55
N ILE A 88 19.22 16.79 28.05
CA ILE A 88 18.52 15.53 27.81
C ILE A 88 17.19 15.82 27.11
N PHE A 89 16.88 15.08 26.06
CA PHE A 89 15.61 15.18 25.34
C PHE A 89 14.93 13.81 25.41
N ILE A 90 13.74 13.76 25.98
CA ILE A 90 12.94 12.54 26.07
C ILE A 90 11.57 12.75 25.44
N ASN A 91 11.03 11.68 24.88
CA ASN A 91 9.65 11.65 24.41
C ASN A 91 8.90 10.50 25.09
N ILE A 92 7.63 10.75 25.39
CA ILE A 92 6.69 9.76 25.90
C ILE A 92 5.75 9.37 24.76
N HIS A 93 5.87 8.11 24.35
CA HIS A 93 5.12 7.54 23.24
C HIS A 93 4.13 6.49 23.74
N PRO A 94 2.84 6.53 23.35
CA PRO A 94 1.80 5.62 23.83
C PRO A 94 1.82 4.25 23.12
N SER A 95 2.99 3.61 23.10
CA SER A 95 3.15 2.21 22.73
C SER A 95 4.29 1.56 23.52
N LEU A 96 4.45 0.24 23.36
CA LEU A 96 5.65 -0.48 23.77
C LEU A 96 6.66 -0.49 22.61
N LEU A 97 7.52 0.54 22.58
CA LEU A 97 8.60 0.62 21.60
C LEU A 97 9.51 -0.62 21.65
N PRO A 98 9.97 -1.14 20.51
CA PRO A 98 9.97 -0.52 19.17
C PRO A 98 8.68 -0.65 18.35
N ASN A 99 7.63 -1.30 18.87
CA ASN A 99 6.41 -1.54 18.09
C ASN A 99 5.52 -0.29 18.04
N LEU A 100 4.74 -0.17 16.96
CA LEU A 100 3.72 0.87 16.79
C LEU A 100 4.29 2.29 16.97
N LYS A 101 5.34 2.63 16.26
CA LYS A 101 5.81 4.01 16.07
C LYS A 101 4.82 4.80 15.21
N GLY A 102 4.84 6.14 15.29
CA GLY A 102 3.99 7.00 14.47
C GLY A 102 2.70 7.47 15.16
N ASN A 103 1.68 7.85 14.38
CA ASN A 103 0.62 8.76 14.88
C ASN A 103 -0.57 8.09 15.57
N HIS A 104 -0.87 6.82 15.28
CA HIS A 104 -2.08 6.15 15.78
C HIS A 104 -1.80 4.84 16.54
N PRO A 105 -0.78 4.79 17.42
CA PRO A 105 -0.33 3.53 18.01
C PRO A 105 -1.39 2.84 18.88
N ILE A 106 -2.27 3.60 19.52
CA ILE A 106 -3.35 3.08 20.38
C ILE A 106 -4.37 2.31 19.53
N ASN A 107 -4.74 2.83 18.35
CA ASN A 107 -5.55 2.11 17.37
C ASN A 107 -4.81 0.83 16.91
N GLY A 108 -3.53 0.97 16.57
CA GLY A 108 -2.71 -0.14 16.08
C GLY A 108 -2.59 -1.30 17.09
N ALA A 109 -2.53 -0.99 18.39
CA ALA A 109 -2.49 -2.00 19.44
C ALA A 109 -3.74 -2.91 19.40
N LEU A 110 -4.93 -2.31 19.30
CA LEU A 110 -6.19 -3.06 19.18
C LEU A 110 -6.31 -3.77 17.83
N LEU A 111 -5.96 -3.08 16.73
CA LEU A 111 -6.11 -3.58 15.37
C LEU A 111 -5.25 -4.83 15.13
N PHE A 112 -4.00 -4.81 15.58
CA PHE A 112 -3.06 -5.91 15.42
C PHE A 112 -3.01 -6.83 16.65
N ASN A 113 -3.89 -6.61 17.62
CA ASN A 113 -3.95 -7.35 18.87
C ASN A 113 -2.56 -7.45 19.57
N GLN A 114 -1.82 -6.34 19.60
CA GLN A 114 -0.53 -6.21 20.28
C GLN A 114 -0.70 -5.58 21.65
N THR A 115 0.14 -5.96 22.63
CA THR A 115 0.11 -5.35 23.96
C THR A 115 0.27 -3.83 23.88
N ALA A 116 -0.70 -3.11 24.43
CA ALA A 116 -0.63 -1.66 24.53
C ALA A 116 0.30 -1.23 25.68
N GLY A 117 0.59 0.06 25.76
CA GLY A 117 1.44 0.59 26.82
C GLY A 117 1.93 1.99 26.52
N ALA A 118 2.92 2.41 27.30
CA ALA A 118 3.65 3.65 27.07
C ALA A 118 5.15 3.41 27.26
N SER A 119 5.95 4.14 26.48
CA SER A 119 7.41 4.12 26.53
C SER A 119 7.94 5.53 26.71
N VAL A 120 8.93 5.69 27.58
CA VAL A 120 9.78 6.89 27.60
C VAL A 120 11.08 6.52 26.90
N HIS A 121 11.50 7.33 25.94
CA HIS A 121 12.75 7.10 25.21
C HIS A 121 13.54 8.39 25.00
N ILE A 122 14.84 8.25 24.78
CA ILE A 122 15.72 9.35 24.36
C ILE A 122 15.30 9.78 22.95
N MET A 123 15.21 11.08 22.71
CA MET A 123 14.94 11.61 21.37
C MET A 123 16.22 11.64 20.53
N ASP A 124 16.10 11.27 19.27
CA ASP A 124 17.08 11.47 18.20
C ASP A 124 16.39 12.14 17.01
N ASP A 125 17.07 12.26 15.86
CA ASP A 125 16.49 12.87 14.66
C ASP A 125 15.44 12.00 13.95
N GLY A 126 15.28 10.75 14.39
CA GLY A 126 14.31 9.81 13.83
C GLY A 126 12.96 9.87 14.54
N ILE A 127 12.02 9.03 14.08
CA ILE A 127 10.67 8.93 14.63
C ILE A 127 10.67 7.79 15.65
N ASP A 128 10.51 8.16 16.93
CA ASP A 128 10.42 7.23 18.07
C ASP A 128 11.54 6.18 18.11
N SER A 129 12.76 6.52 17.65
CA SER A 129 13.86 5.56 17.42
C SER A 129 14.87 5.43 18.54
N GLY A 130 15.00 6.44 19.39
CA GLY A 130 16.09 6.46 20.37
C GLY A 130 15.90 5.48 21.53
N ASP A 131 16.95 5.32 22.34
CA ASP A 131 17.01 4.27 23.35
C ASP A 131 15.90 4.41 24.42
N VAL A 132 15.33 3.28 24.83
CA VAL A 132 14.18 3.24 25.75
C VAL A 132 14.68 3.36 27.19
N ILE A 133 14.02 4.21 27.97
CA ILE A 133 14.32 4.51 29.38
C ILE A 133 13.40 3.74 30.31
N SER A 134 12.12 3.65 29.98
CA SER A 134 11.14 2.92 30.79
C SER A 134 9.90 2.56 29.97
N GLN A 135 9.16 1.54 30.41
CA GLN A 135 7.91 1.13 29.80
C GLN A 135 6.86 0.73 30.85
N VAL A 136 5.59 0.90 30.48
CA VAL A 136 4.41 0.43 31.23
C VAL A 136 3.50 -0.31 30.26
N LYS A 137 3.13 -1.54 30.60
CA LYS A 137 2.27 -2.40 29.76
C LYS A 137 0.81 -2.24 30.16
N ILE A 138 -0.09 -2.28 29.18
CA ILE A 138 -1.54 -2.35 29.34
C ILE A 138 -2.04 -3.61 28.64
N PRO A 139 -2.53 -4.62 29.38
CA PRO A 139 -3.22 -5.76 28.79
C PRO A 139 -4.50 -5.32 28.04
N LEU A 140 -4.78 -5.92 26.88
CA LEU A 140 -5.90 -5.50 26.02
C LEU A 140 -7.26 -6.15 26.31
N ASN A 141 -7.32 -7.06 27.29
CA ASN A 141 -8.51 -7.87 27.56
C ASN A 141 -9.75 -6.97 27.74
N ASP A 142 -10.76 -7.19 26.91
CA ASP A 142 -12.04 -6.47 26.90
C ASP A 142 -11.98 -4.95 26.73
N LEU A 143 -10.84 -4.41 26.27
CA LEU A 143 -10.69 -2.98 26.02
C LEU A 143 -11.19 -2.60 24.62
N ASN A 144 -11.83 -1.44 24.54
CA ASN A 144 -12.09 -0.72 23.30
C ASN A 144 -11.23 0.55 23.22
N LEU A 145 -11.25 1.23 22.08
CA LEU A 145 -10.42 2.40 21.85
C LEU A 145 -10.66 3.52 22.89
N LYS A 146 -11.93 3.76 23.26
CA LYS A 146 -12.31 4.83 24.21
C LYS A 146 -11.60 4.66 25.55
N LEU A 147 -11.72 3.47 26.16
CA LEU A 147 -11.13 3.18 27.45
C LEU A 147 -9.60 3.08 27.35
N LEU A 148 -9.08 2.46 26.28
CA LEU A 148 -7.64 2.34 26.09
C LEU A 148 -6.93 3.70 25.98
N TYR A 149 -7.56 4.71 25.37
CA TYR A 149 -7.04 6.08 25.38
C TYR A 149 -6.88 6.62 26.81
N GLN A 150 -7.86 6.40 27.69
CA GLN A 150 -7.79 6.85 29.09
C GLN A 150 -6.67 6.13 29.85
N LEU A 151 -6.59 4.81 29.68
CA LEU A 151 -5.53 4.00 30.29
C LEU A 151 -4.14 4.37 29.76
N SER A 152 -4.02 4.74 28.48
CA SER A 152 -2.77 5.24 27.89
C SER A 152 -2.27 6.47 28.63
N PHE A 153 -3.12 7.46 28.91
CA PHE A 153 -2.70 8.69 29.61
C PHE A 153 -2.14 8.38 31.01
N ILE A 154 -2.74 7.42 31.70
CA ILE A 154 -2.26 6.94 33.01
C ILE A 154 -0.91 6.23 32.84
N ALA A 155 -0.79 5.33 31.86
CA ALA A 155 0.46 4.59 31.60
C ALA A 155 1.61 5.51 31.18
N GLU A 156 1.36 6.55 30.39
CA GLU A 156 2.33 7.59 30.01
C GLU A 156 2.89 8.30 31.26
N SER A 157 2.00 8.67 32.19
CA SER A 157 2.37 9.30 33.46
C SER A 157 3.18 8.36 34.36
N MET A 158 2.78 7.09 34.45
CA MET A 158 3.52 6.06 35.19
C MET A 158 4.90 5.79 34.58
N ALA A 159 4.99 5.74 33.24
CA ALA A 159 6.25 5.53 32.54
C ALA A 159 7.19 6.74 32.78
N PHE A 160 6.68 7.97 32.69
CA PHE A 160 7.46 9.15 33.04
C PHE A 160 8.01 9.10 34.47
N LYS A 161 7.17 8.73 35.46
CA LYS A 161 7.62 8.61 36.85
C LYS A 161 8.76 7.59 37.01
N LYS A 162 8.63 6.41 36.38
CA LYS A 162 9.71 5.39 36.36
C LYS A 162 10.99 5.92 35.70
N ALA A 163 10.86 6.62 34.58
CA ALA A 163 12.00 7.22 33.89
C ALA A 163 12.72 8.26 34.76
N TYR A 164 11.96 9.09 35.48
CA TYR A 164 12.46 10.08 36.41
C TYR A 164 13.21 9.43 37.61
N GLU A 165 12.63 8.38 38.20
CA GLU A 165 13.26 7.60 39.28
C GLU A 165 14.58 6.96 38.83
N ASN A 166 14.64 6.48 37.57
CA ASN A 166 15.85 5.95 36.95
C ASN A 166 16.78 7.03 36.36
N LYS A 167 16.57 8.31 36.71
CA LYS A 167 17.42 9.43 36.26
C LYS A 167 17.58 9.53 34.74
N PHE A 168 16.57 9.12 33.98
CA PHE A 168 16.55 9.10 32.51
C PHE A 168 17.65 8.26 31.85
N ILE A 169 18.18 7.24 32.54
CA ILE A 169 19.18 6.33 31.99
C ILE A 169 18.49 5.28 31.11
N PRO A 170 18.90 5.09 29.84
CA PRO A 170 18.33 4.07 28.98
C PRO A 170 18.54 2.65 29.51
N ILE A 171 17.49 1.82 29.42
CA ILE A 171 17.51 0.42 29.84
C ILE A 171 17.81 -0.54 28.68
N PHE A 172 17.49 -0.17 27.43
CA PHE A 172 17.88 -0.93 26.25
C PHE A 172 17.87 -0.08 24.96
N LYS A 173 18.66 -0.53 23.98
CA LYS A 173 18.64 0.02 22.62
C LYS A 173 17.55 -0.64 21.79
N GLN A 174 16.79 0.17 21.05
CA GLN A 174 15.76 -0.36 20.16
C GLN A 174 16.39 -1.19 19.03
N LYS A 175 15.78 -2.34 18.72
CA LYS A 175 16.06 -3.10 17.50
C LYS A 175 14.76 -3.29 16.74
N ASN A 176 14.72 -2.79 15.51
CA ASN A 176 13.56 -3.00 14.65
C ASN A 176 13.52 -4.47 14.21
N SER A 177 12.61 -5.25 14.77
CA SER A 177 12.39 -6.65 14.40
C SER A 177 10.92 -7.02 14.57
N GLY A 178 10.29 -7.57 13.53
CA GLY A 178 8.88 -8.01 13.55
C GLY A 178 7.98 -7.23 12.58
N ASN A 179 6.70 -7.62 12.54
CA ASN A 179 5.67 -6.97 11.73
C ASN A 179 5.02 -5.82 12.53
N ASN A 180 4.52 -4.78 11.85
CA ASN A 180 3.79 -3.64 12.42
C ASN A 180 4.61 -2.74 13.37
N ILE A 181 5.85 -2.43 12.98
CA ILE A 181 6.74 -1.50 13.69
C ILE A 181 6.21 -0.06 13.65
N TYR A 182 5.52 0.32 12.57
CA TYR A 182 4.92 1.64 12.40
C TYR A 182 3.42 1.50 12.14
N TYR A 183 2.62 2.41 12.69
CA TYR A 183 1.20 2.46 12.37
C TYR A 183 0.64 3.88 12.39
N SER A 184 0.05 4.24 11.26
CA SER A 184 -0.81 5.41 11.08
C SER A 184 -2.07 4.95 10.37
N ARG A 185 -3.24 5.29 10.92
CA ARG A 185 -4.54 4.90 10.39
C ARG A 185 -4.74 5.38 8.95
N LYS A 186 -5.23 4.48 8.10
CA LYS A 186 -5.65 4.74 6.71
C LYS A 186 -7.17 4.74 6.59
N SER A 187 -7.71 5.29 5.50
CA SER A 187 -9.15 5.23 5.21
C SER A 187 -9.64 3.78 5.14
N ASP A 188 -8.85 2.93 4.51
CA ASP A 188 -9.20 1.55 4.20
C ASP A 188 -9.17 0.65 5.44
N ASP A 189 -8.41 1.03 6.47
CA ASP A 189 -8.40 0.30 7.76
C ASP A 189 -9.80 0.29 8.41
N LEU A 190 -10.65 1.26 8.06
CA LEU A 190 -12.00 1.38 8.59
C LEU A 190 -12.99 0.45 7.88
N ARG A 191 -12.62 -0.22 6.78
CA ARG A 191 -13.50 -1.12 6.05
C ARG A 191 -13.36 -2.54 6.60
N LEU A 192 -14.50 -3.15 6.94
CA LEU A 192 -14.58 -4.57 7.27
C LEU A 192 -14.70 -5.38 5.99
N ASP A 193 -13.87 -6.41 5.86
CA ASP A 193 -13.85 -7.35 4.76
C ASP A 193 -14.07 -8.77 5.31
N PHE A 194 -15.32 -9.20 5.28
CA PHE A 194 -15.76 -10.51 5.77
C PHE A 194 -15.26 -11.68 4.90
N THR A 195 -14.68 -11.42 3.73
CA THR A 195 -14.09 -12.49 2.89
C THR A 195 -12.65 -12.79 3.30
N ARG A 196 -11.92 -11.79 3.81
CA ARG A 196 -10.48 -11.91 4.12
C ARG A 196 -10.18 -11.94 5.61
N GLN A 197 -11.00 -11.27 6.41
CA GLN A 197 -10.80 -11.15 7.84
C GLN A 197 -11.46 -12.32 8.57
N SER A 198 -10.72 -12.92 9.50
CA SER A 198 -11.29 -13.79 10.52
C SER A 198 -12.22 -13.01 11.46
N ASN A 199 -13.10 -13.70 12.18
CA ASN A 199 -13.92 -13.05 13.22
C ASN A 199 -13.08 -12.26 14.22
N LYS A 200 -11.89 -12.78 14.58
CA LYS A 200 -10.96 -12.11 15.49
C LYS A 200 -10.47 -10.78 14.92
N GLU A 201 -10.10 -10.73 13.65
CA GLU A 201 -9.65 -9.51 12.98
C GLU A 201 -10.78 -8.49 12.85
N ILE A 202 -12.01 -8.94 12.55
CA ILE A 202 -13.19 -8.08 12.52
C ILE A 202 -13.42 -7.44 13.90
N ILE A 203 -13.42 -8.25 14.96
CA ILE A 203 -13.58 -7.76 16.34
C ILE A 203 -12.46 -6.76 16.70
N SER A 204 -11.21 -7.07 16.36
CA SER A 204 -10.07 -6.17 16.55
C SER A 204 -10.25 -4.85 15.82
N ALA A 205 -10.71 -4.86 14.56
CA ALA A 205 -10.97 -3.65 13.79
C ALA A 205 -12.10 -2.81 14.40
N VAL A 206 -13.22 -3.42 14.77
CA VAL A 206 -14.33 -2.71 15.42
C VAL A 206 -13.88 -2.07 16.74
N LYS A 207 -13.16 -2.81 17.59
CA LYS A 207 -12.57 -2.28 18.84
C LYS A 207 -11.59 -1.14 18.56
N ALA A 208 -10.74 -1.28 17.54
CA ALA A 208 -9.72 -0.31 17.17
C ALA A 208 -10.28 1.00 16.63
N PHE A 209 -11.55 1.06 16.23
CA PHE A 209 -12.17 2.25 15.64
C PHE A 209 -13.48 2.64 16.34
N SER A 210 -13.68 2.22 17.58
CA SER A 210 -14.93 2.39 18.34
C SER A 210 -15.23 3.84 18.81
N ILE A 211 -14.67 4.87 18.18
CA ILE A 211 -14.88 6.29 18.53
C ILE A 211 -15.62 7.01 17.40
N LYS A 212 -16.44 8.00 17.76
CA LYS A 212 -17.18 8.85 16.81
C LYS A 212 -16.23 9.43 15.75
N GLY A 213 -16.60 9.28 14.48
CA GLY A 213 -15.80 9.68 13.32
C GLY A 213 -14.85 8.59 12.79
N GLN A 214 -14.60 7.52 13.54
CA GLN A 214 -13.69 6.44 13.14
C GLN A 214 -14.37 5.13 12.78
N PHE A 215 -15.54 4.82 13.36
CA PHE A 215 -16.22 3.52 13.28
C PHE A 215 -15.93 2.66 12.06
N ALA A 216 -15.66 1.38 12.32
CA ALA A 216 -15.54 0.36 11.30
C ALA A 216 -16.82 0.33 10.44
N ARG A 217 -16.68 0.05 9.16
CA ARG A 217 -17.74 0.17 8.16
C ARG A 217 -17.86 -1.11 7.38
N LEU A 218 -19.09 -1.58 7.23
CA LEU A 218 -19.45 -2.71 6.39
C LEU A 218 -20.23 -2.19 5.19
N GLU A 219 -19.81 -2.59 3.99
CA GLU A 219 -20.55 -2.26 2.76
C GLU A 219 -21.68 -3.26 2.55
N CYS A 220 -22.89 -2.75 2.41
CA CYS A 220 -24.13 -3.52 2.26
C CYS A 220 -24.89 -2.97 1.05
N GLY A 221 -24.68 -3.58 -0.13
CA GLY A 221 -25.11 -3.00 -1.40
C GLY A 221 -24.44 -1.63 -1.62
N ASP A 222 -25.24 -0.60 -1.92
CA ASP A 222 -24.77 0.79 -2.11
C ASP A 222 -24.65 1.59 -0.80
N THR A 223 -24.83 0.94 0.36
CA THR A 223 -24.84 1.60 1.67
C THR A 223 -23.63 1.19 2.52
N LEU A 224 -23.15 2.13 3.35
CA LEU A 224 -22.09 1.87 4.34
C LEU A 224 -22.69 1.89 5.73
N VAL A 225 -22.73 0.73 6.36
CA VAL A 225 -23.22 0.55 7.74
C VAL A 225 -22.05 0.68 8.70
N LYS A 226 -22.17 1.54 9.72
CA LYS A 226 -21.14 1.72 10.75
C LYS A 226 -21.38 0.76 11.89
N ILE A 227 -20.32 0.08 12.32
CA ILE A 227 -20.32 -0.92 13.38
C ILE A 227 -19.65 -0.33 14.62
N SER A 228 -20.36 -0.35 15.75
CA SER A 228 -19.89 0.14 17.04
C SER A 228 -19.26 -0.96 17.89
N GLU A 229 -19.82 -2.17 17.84
CA GLU A 229 -19.40 -3.32 18.64
C GLU A 229 -19.45 -4.62 17.84
N ALA A 230 -18.62 -5.58 18.22
CA ALA A 230 -18.58 -6.92 17.64
C ALA A 230 -18.15 -7.93 18.71
N ARG A 231 -18.83 -9.08 18.80
CA ARG A 231 -18.53 -10.14 19.78
C ARG A 231 -18.91 -11.53 19.27
N ILE A 232 -18.19 -12.54 19.74
CA ILE A 232 -18.57 -13.94 19.54
C ILE A 232 -19.66 -14.33 20.54
N ILE A 233 -20.71 -14.97 20.04
CA ILE A 233 -21.78 -15.56 20.83
C ILE A 233 -21.56 -17.07 20.87
N LYS A 234 -21.52 -17.64 22.09
CA LYS A 234 -21.45 -19.08 22.31
C LYS A 234 -22.76 -19.55 22.90
N ASN A 235 -23.51 -20.36 22.14
CA ASN A 235 -24.80 -20.85 22.56
C ASN A 235 -25.15 -22.15 21.81
N ASP A 236 -25.44 -23.21 22.54
CA ASP A 236 -25.70 -24.53 21.95
C ASP A 236 -27.01 -24.58 21.15
N PHE A 237 -28.01 -23.78 21.54
CA PHE A 237 -29.27 -23.69 20.79
C PHE A 237 -29.05 -23.05 19.42
N LEU A 238 -28.24 -21.98 19.32
CA LEU A 238 -27.85 -21.40 18.02
C LEU A 238 -27.14 -22.43 17.15
N SER A 239 -26.19 -23.19 17.72
CA SER A 239 -25.46 -24.25 17.00
C SER A 239 -26.40 -25.31 16.43
N ASN A 240 -27.43 -25.70 17.18
CA ASN A 240 -28.42 -26.68 16.74
C ASN A 240 -29.37 -26.13 15.69
N VAL A 241 -29.87 -24.91 15.86
CA VAL A 241 -30.86 -24.29 14.94
C VAL A 241 -30.23 -23.90 13.61
N PHE A 242 -28.99 -23.42 13.63
CA PHE A 242 -28.29 -22.91 12.45
C PHE A 242 -27.11 -23.81 12.04
N SER A 243 -27.18 -25.11 12.29
CA SER A 243 -26.11 -26.07 11.97
C SER A 243 -25.66 -25.98 10.51
N ASP A 244 -26.62 -25.85 9.60
CA ASP A 244 -26.41 -25.94 8.15
C ASP A 244 -26.19 -24.57 7.49
N LYS A 245 -26.11 -23.51 8.28
CA LYS A 245 -25.84 -22.14 7.81
C LYS A 245 -24.35 -21.84 7.99
N GLU A 246 -23.76 -21.11 7.06
CA GLU A 246 -22.41 -20.57 7.15
C GLU A 246 -22.33 -19.34 6.24
N ASN A 247 -21.46 -18.39 6.57
CA ASN A 247 -21.22 -17.16 5.82
C ASN A 247 -22.51 -16.43 5.40
N GLN A 248 -23.44 -16.23 6.34
CA GLN A 248 -24.65 -15.44 6.10
C GLN A 248 -25.17 -14.76 7.37
N VAL A 249 -25.97 -13.71 7.17
CA VAL A 249 -26.78 -13.10 8.24
C VAL A 249 -27.88 -14.09 8.61
N LEU A 250 -27.96 -14.44 9.89
CA LEU A 250 -28.98 -15.35 10.41
C LEU A 250 -30.25 -14.59 10.80
N MET A 251 -30.06 -13.47 11.50
CA MET A 251 -31.13 -12.60 11.96
C MET A 251 -30.62 -11.20 12.28
N THR A 252 -31.53 -10.24 12.25
CA THR A 252 -31.32 -8.86 12.70
C THR A 252 -32.37 -8.55 13.75
N TYR A 253 -31.99 -7.87 14.82
CA TYR A 253 -32.89 -7.50 15.91
C TYR A 253 -32.38 -6.22 16.58
N GLU A 254 -33.28 -5.29 16.90
CA GLU A 254 -32.91 -3.95 17.38
C GLU A 254 -31.80 -3.29 16.52
N ASP A 255 -30.64 -2.96 17.09
CA ASP A 255 -29.47 -2.45 16.39
C ASP A 255 -28.41 -3.53 16.08
N CYS A 256 -28.74 -4.80 16.34
CA CYS A 256 -27.82 -5.93 16.23
C CYS A 256 -28.08 -6.82 15.00
N CYS A 257 -27.01 -7.48 14.55
CA CYS A 257 -27.04 -8.47 13.48
C CYS A 257 -26.20 -9.68 13.89
N LEU A 258 -26.81 -10.86 13.81
CA LEU A 258 -26.16 -12.12 14.11
C LEU A 258 -25.77 -12.82 12.80
N ILE A 259 -24.50 -13.17 12.71
CA ILE A 259 -23.86 -13.72 11.52
C ILE A 259 -23.20 -15.05 11.90
N LYS A 260 -23.33 -16.08 11.06
CA LYS A 260 -22.48 -17.27 11.19
C LYS A 260 -21.29 -17.17 10.24
N LYS A 261 -20.08 -17.22 10.79
CA LYS A 261 -18.82 -17.11 10.07
C LYS A 261 -17.72 -17.89 10.79
N ASP A 262 -16.87 -18.58 10.04
CA ASP A 262 -15.75 -19.37 10.56
C ASP A 262 -16.20 -20.44 11.57
N GLY A 263 -17.43 -20.94 11.43
CA GLY A 263 -18.05 -21.88 12.38
C GLY A 263 -18.46 -21.26 13.73
N GLU A 264 -18.36 -19.94 13.90
CA GLU A 264 -18.80 -19.21 15.10
C GLU A 264 -19.97 -18.27 14.79
N PHE A 265 -20.66 -17.85 15.85
CA PHE A 265 -21.69 -16.81 15.77
C PHE A 265 -21.08 -15.47 16.13
N LEU A 266 -20.95 -14.59 15.14
CA LEU A 266 -20.47 -13.22 15.30
C LEU A 266 -21.67 -12.28 15.35
N GLU A 267 -21.79 -11.54 16.44
CA GLU A 267 -22.77 -10.48 16.59
C GLU A 267 -22.13 -9.13 16.38
N LEU A 268 -22.77 -8.29 15.55
CA LEU A 268 -22.40 -6.91 15.29
C LEU A 268 -23.47 -5.97 15.82
N THR A 269 -23.06 -4.85 16.41
CA THR A 269 -23.96 -3.76 16.79
C THR A 269 -23.75 -2.58 15.83
N CYS A 270 -24.83 -2.14 15.20
CA CYS A 270 -24.86 -1.03 14.25
C CYS A 270 -25.12 0.30 14.95
N ILE A 271 -24.66 1.39 14.33
CA ILE A 271 -25.00 2.74 14.76
C ILE A 271 -26.28 3.20 14.07
N GLU A 272 -27.12 3.95 14.80
CA GLU A 272 -28.36 4.59 14.31
C GLU A 272 -29.46 3.60 13.87
N ASN A 273 -29.61 2.44 14.53
CA ASN A 273 -30.61 1.40 14.21
C ASN A 273 -30.56 0.90 12.75
N ASN A 274 -29.39 0.94 12.13
CA ASN A 274 -29.18 0.50 10.74
C ASN A 274 -29.01 -1.02 10.60
N SER A 275 -29.44 -1.83 11.58
CA SER A 275 -29.31 -3.29 11.53
C SER A 275 -30.12 -3.89 10.39
N GLU A 276 -31.27 -3.31 10.04
CA GLU A 276 -32.10 -3.78 8.93
C GLU A 276 -31.40 -3.61 7.57
N LEU A 277 -30.51 -2.63 7.43
CA LEU A 277 -29.68 -2.48 6.22
C LEU A 277 -28.71 -3.66 6.06
N LEU A 278 -28.37 -4.35 7.16
CA LEU A 278 -27.58 -5.58 7.10
C LEU A 278 -28.37 -6.77 6.56
N LYS A 279 -29.70 -6.72 6.41
CA LYS A 279 -30.43 -7.77 5.67
C LYS A 279 -29.97 -7.85 4.21
N ASN A 280 -29.49 -6.73 3.66
CA ASN A 280 -28.89 -6.65 2.32
C ASN A 280 -27.39 -6.94 2.34
N PHE A 281 -26.80 -7.24 3.50
CA PHE A 281 -25.41 -7.65 3.57
C PHE A 281 -25.26 -9.02 2.91
N SER A 282 -24.46 -9.04 1.86
CA SER A 282 -23.93 -10.27 1.29
C SER A 282 -22.48 -10.39 1.71
N PHE A 283 -22.08 -11.58 2.15
CA PHE A 283 -20.67 -11.94 2.29
C PHE A 283 -19.90 -11.76 0.97
N LYS A 284 -20.62 -11.66 -0.14
CA LYS A 284 -20.11 -11.23 -1.43
C LYS A 284 -20.24 -9.69 -1.49
N SER A 285 -19.33 -8.99 -0.80
CA SER A 285 -19.18 -7.54 -0.97
C SER A 285 -18.59 -7.28 -2.35
N TYR A 286 -19.46 -6.90 -3.28
CA TYR A 286 -19.14 -6.64 -4.67
C TYR A 286 -18.69 -5.19 -4.89
N SER A 287 -17.68 -4.70 -4.18
CA SER A 287 -17.10 -3.41 -4.53
C SER A 287 -16.51 -3.51 -5.94
N PHE A 288 -16.98 -2.69 -6.88
CA PHE A 288 -16.42 -2.65 -8.24
C PHE A 288 -14.91 -2.43 -8.16
N ILE A 289 -14.11 -3.43 -8.58
CA ILE A 289 -12.68 -3.21 -8.75
C ILE A 289 -12.51 -2.27 -9.94
N PRO A 290 -11.97 -1.04 -9.74
CA PRO A 290 -11.72 -0.15 -10.84
C PRO A 290 -10.75 -0.82 -11.81
N LEU A 291 -11.12 -0.81 -13.09
CA LEU A 291 -10.25 -1.23 -14.18
C LEU A 291 -8.95 -0.43 -14.11
N SER A 292 -7.81 -1.12 -14.11
CA SER A 292 -6.51 -0.44 -14.20
C SER A 292 -6.33 0.22 -15.56
N ALA A 293 -5.33 1.10 -15.68
CA ALA A 293 -4.95 1.74 -16.95
C ALA A 293 -4.83 0.76 -18.14
N TYR A 294 -4.33 -0.44 -17.87
CA TYR A 294 -4.13 -1.51 -18.85
C TYR A 294 -5.41 -2.18 -19.37
N HIS A 295 -6.54 -2.09 -18.66
CA HIS A 295 -7.80 -2.74 -19.05
C HIS A 295 -8.63 -1.89 -20.02
N SER A 296 -8.16 -0.71 -20.43
CA SER A 296 -8.89 0.10 -21.41
C SER A 296 -8.80 -0.49 -22.82
N LYS A 297 -9.86 -0.28 -23.61
CA LYS A 297 -9.87 -0.65 -25.03
C LYS A 297 -8.82 0.13 -25.80
N GLU A 298 -8.65 1.41 -25.47
CA GLU A 298 -7.70 2.32 -26.08
C GLU A 298 -6.27 1.83 -25.88
N TYR A 299 -5.92 1.40 -24.67
CA TYR A 299 -4.61 0.81 -24.39
C TYR A 299 -4.43 -0.54 -25.07
N THR A 300 -5.46 -1.40 -25.05
CA THR A 300 -5.42 -2.70 -25.74
C THR A 300 -5.16 -2.54 -27.24
N LYS A 301 -5.75 -1.52 -27.90
CA LYS A 301 -5.49 -1.20 -29.31
C LYS A 301 -4.01 -0.89 -29.60
N LEU A 302 -3.23 -0.42 -28.63
CA LEU A 302 -1.78 -0.19 -28.79
C LEU A 302 -0.98 -1.49 -28.89
N ASN A 303 -1.55 -2.60 -28.41
CA ASN A 303 -0.90 -3.91 -28.34
C ASN A 303 -1.28 -4.82 -29.50
N LEU A 304 -2.16 -4.38 -30.40
CA LEU A 304 -2.56 -5.14 -31.58
C LEU A 304 -1.44 -5.10 -32.63
N LEU A 305 -0.99 -6.26 -33.06
CA LEU A 305 -0.13 -6.43 -34.23
C LEU A 305 -0.97 -6.88 -35.43
N ASN A 306 -0.37 -6.94 -36.61
CA ASN A 306 -1.03 -7.24 -37.89
C ASN A 306 -2.19 -8.28 -37.80
N ASN A 307 -3.42 -7.81 -38.05
CA ASN A 307 -4.68 -8.58 -38.02
C ASN A 307 -5.15 -9.11 -36.65
N ASP A 308 -4.49 -8.72 -35.55
CA ASP A 308 -4.98 -8.99 -34.20
C ASP A 308 -6.31 -8.27 -33.95
N LYS A 309 -7.12 -8.85 -33.06
CA LYS A 309 -8.41 -8.30 -32.65
C LYS A 309 -8.48 -8.21 -31.14
N ILE A 310 -9.43 -7.43 -30.64
CA ILE A 310 -9.75 -7.41 -29.22
C ILE A 310 -10.75 -8.54 -28.95
N PHE A 311 -10.46 -9.38 -27.97
CA PHE A 311 -11.44 -10.21 -27.30
C PHE A 311 -11.84 -9.49 -26.02
N GLU A 312 -13.13 -9.27 -25.82
CA GLU A 312 -13.68 -8.68 -24.61
C GLU A 312 -14.82 -9.57 -24.12
N PHE A 313 -14.83 -9.83 -22.82
CA PHE A 313 -15.82 -10.66 -22.18
C PHE A 313 -16.21 -10.06 -20.84
N SER A 314 -17.51 -10.06 -20.56
CA SER A 314 -18.05 -9.74 -19.24
C SER A 314 -19.12 -10.75 -18.86
N TYR A 315 -19.19 -11.06 -17.57
CA TYR A 315 -20.21 -11.91 -16.99
C TYR A 315 -20.70 -11.29 -15.68
N GLU A 316 -22.02 -11.23 -15.51
CA GLU A 316 -22.66 -10.68 -14.32
C GLU A 316 -23.78 -11.59 -13.83
N LYS A 317 -23.81 -11.85 -12.52
CA LYS A 317 -24.85 -12.66 -11.86
C LYS A 317 -24.96 -12.27 -10.39
N ASP A 318 -26.16 -11.92 -9.92
CA ASP A 318 -26.44 -11.59 -8.53
C ASP A 318 -25.49 -10.53 -7.93
N GLY A 319 -25.09 -9.53 -8.74
CA GLY A 319 -24.14 -8.47 -8.36
C GLY A 319 -22.65 -8.83 -8.52
N ALA A 320 -22.32 -10.12 -8.69
CA ALA A 320 -20.99 -10.56 -9.07
C ALA A 320 -20.68 -10.16 -10.50
N LYS A 321 -19.48 -9.65 -10.74
CA LYS A 321 -18.98 -9.21 -12.03
C LYS A 321 -17.62 -9.85 -12.29
N PHE A 322 -17.44 -10.31 -13.53
CA PHE A 322 -16.18 -10.76 -14.08
C PHE A 322 -15.96 -10.03 -15.41
N TYR A 323 -14.74 -9.56 -15.65
CA TYR A 323 -14.34 -8.87 -16.86
C TYR A 323 -12.98 -9.36 -17.32
N ASN A 324 -12.84 -9.53 -18.63
CA ASN A 324 -11.60 -9.86 -19.29
C ASN A 324 -11.47 -9.09 -20.61
N ILE A 325 -10.27 -8.60 -20.88
CA ILE A 325 -9.89 -8.00 -22.16
C ILE A 325 -8.55 -8.58 -22.60
N ALA A 326 -8.50 -9.10 -23.82
CA ALA A 326 -7.34 -9.77 -24.35
C ALA A 326 -7.06 -9.38 -25.81
N VAL A 327 -5.80 -9.43 -26.19
CA VAL A 327 -5.35 -9.41 -27.58
C VAL A 327 -5.54 -10.81 -28.15
N LYS A 328 -6.47 -10.96 -29.09
CA LYS A 328 -6.71 -12.17 -29.86
C LYS A 328 -5.81 -12.17 -31.09
N SER A 329 -4.90 -13.14 -31.15
CA SER A 329 -3.90 -13.22 -32.21
C SER A 329 -4.07 -14.49 -33.04
N LYS A 330 -3.97 -14.36 -34.36
CA LYS A 330 -3.99 -15.52 -35.27
C LYS A 330 -2.75 -16.38 -35.04
N ILE A 331 -2.92 -17.70 -35.01
CA ILE A 331 -1.79 -18.63 -34.97
C ILE A 331 -1.35 -18.87 -36.43
N PRO A 332 -0.10 -18.54 -36.81
CA PRO A 332 0.37 -18.64 -38.19
C PRO A 332 0.14 -20.01 -38.81
N ASN A 333 -0.30 -20.05 -40.07
CA ASN A 333 -0.55 -21.27 -40.84
C ASN A 333 -1.63 -22.22 -40.25
N THR A 334 -2.53 -21.70 -39.42
CA THR A 334 -3.67 -22.46 -38.88
C THR A 334 -4.97 -21.64 -38.96
N PRO A 335 -6.15 -22.28 -38.84
CA PRO A 335 -7.41 -21.57 -38.67
C PRO A 335 -7.64 -21.06 -37.23
N TYR A 336 -6.71 -21.36 -36.31
CA TYR A 336 -6.89 -21.12 -34.87
C TYR A 336 -6.29 -19.80 -34.42
N PHE A 337 -6.74 -19.37 -33.25
CA PHE A 337 -6.30 -18.18 -32.55
C PHE A 337 -5.88 -18.55 -31.13
N ASP A 338 -5.04 -17.73 -30.53
CA ASP A 338 -4.90 -17.65 -29.08
C ASP A 338 -5.19 -16.24 -28.62
N MET A 339 -5.23 -16.04 -27.31
CA MET A 339 -5.33 -14.70 -26.76
C MET A 339 -4.37 -14.49 -25.59
N SER A 340 -4.02 -13.24 -25.35
CA SER A 340 -3.25 -12.87 -24.17
C SER A 340 -3.71 -11.52 -23.63
N SER A 341 -3.68 -11.33 -22.32
CA SER A 341 -3.86 -9.99 -21.74
C SER A 341 -2.92 -9.00 -22.44
N PRO A 342 -3.29 -7.72 -22.65
CA PRO A 342 -2.38 -6.66 -23.06
C PRO A 342 -1.04 -6.65 -22.28
N TYR A 343 0.00 -6.04 -22.85
CA TYR A 343 1.25 -5.83 -22.11
C TYR A 343 0.98 -5.03 -20.83
N GLY A 344 1.59 -5.44 -19.71
CA GLY A 344 1.28 -4.90 -18.38
C GLY A 344 0.36 -5.81 -17.57
N PHE A 345 -0.63 -5.21 -16.91
CA PHE A 345 -1.40 -5.84 -15.82
C PHE A 345 -2.91 -5.98 -16.11
N ALA A 346 -3.26 -6.31 -17.36
CA ALA A 346 -4.65 -6.43 -17.85
C ALA A 346 -5.25 -7.84 -17.69
N GLY A 347 -5.09 -8.46 -16.53
CA GLY A 347 -5.61 -9.81 -16.27
C GLY A 347 -7.12 -9.84 -16.00
N TYR A 348 -7.60 -10.90 -15.36
CA TYR A 348 -9.01 -10.98 -14.96
C TYR A 348 -9.34 -9.96 -13.87
N VAL A 349 -10.47 -9.28 -14.04
CA VAL A 349 -11.06 -8.41 -13.03
C VAL A 349 -12.35 -9.03 -12.56
N CYS A 350 -12.52 -9.15 -11.26
CA CYS A 350 -13.79 -9.53 -10.66
C CYS A 350 -14.10 -8.60 -9.50
N ASN A 351 -15.25 -8.79 -8.85
CA ASN A 351 -15.58 -8.14 -7.58
C ASN A 351 -15.89 -9.18 -6.48
N THR A 352 -15.52 -10.45 -6.69
CA THR A 352 -15.77 -11.56 -5.76
C THR A 352 -14.78 -12.71 -5.93
N GLY A 353 -14.55 -13.45 -4.85
CA GLY A 353 -13.79 -14.70 -4.80
C GLY A 353 -14.67 -15.94 -4.81
N ASP A 354 -15.98 -15.79 -5.05
CA ASP A 354 -16.90 -16.93 -5.14
C ASP A 354 -16.49 -17.87 -6.27
N ILE A 355 -15.97 -19.04 -5.88
CA ILE A 355 -15.44 -20.06 -6.79
C ILE A 355 -16.50 -20.55 -7.77
N GLU A 356 -17.77 -20.67 -7.36
CA GLU A 356 -18.83 -21.12 -8.25
C GLU A 356 -19.10 -20.08 -9.34
N PHE A 357 -19.17 -18.80 -8.96
CA PHE A 357 -19.31 -17.70 -9.90
C PHE A 357 -18.12 -17.61 -10.86
N LEU A 358 -16.89 -17.64 -10.36
CA LEU A 358 -15.68 -17.57 -11.19
C LEU A 358 -15.58 -18.76 -12.15
N THR A 359 -15.94 -19.96 -11.69
CA THR A 359 -16.01 -21.16 -12.52
C THR A 359 -17.04 -21.01 -13.64
N GLN A 360 -18.24 -20.51 -13.32
CA GLN A 360 -19.29 -20.24 -14.31
C GLN A 360 -18.81 -19.19 -15.34
N ALA A 361 -18.23 -18.09 -14.89
CA ALA A 361 -17.72 -17.02 -15.76
C ALA A 361 -16.65 -17.55 -16.74
N ILE A 362 -15.67 -18.31 -16.23
CA ILE A 362 -14.59 -18.89 -17.04
C ILE A 362 -15.13 -19.94 -18.03
N ASN A 363 -16.10 -20.75 -17.63
CA ASN A 363 -16.71 -21.74 -18.53
C ASN A 363 -17.48 -21.08 -19.68
N ILE A 364 -18.25 -20.02 -19.39
CA ILE A 364 -18.97 -19.26 -20.42
C ILE A 364 -17.96 -18.54 -21.35
N GLN A 365 -16.90 -17.96 -20.79
CA GLN A 365 -15.82 -17.38 -21.59
C GLN A 365 -15.17 -18.42 -22.51
N LYS A 366 -14.95 -19.65 -22.02
CA LYS A 366 -14.42 -20.76 -22.80
C LYS A 366 -15.33 -21.09 -23.98
N GLU A 367 -16.64 -21.11 -23.81
CA GLU A 367 -17.60 -21.34 -24.91
C GLU A 367 -17.48 -20.24 -25.98
N GLU A 368 -17.44 -18.97 -25.56
CA GLU A 368 -17.25 -17.84 -26.48
C GLU A 368 -15.90 -17.86 -27.19
N ALA A 369 -14.85 -18.24 -26.48
CA ALA A 369 -13.51 -18.40 -27.04
C ALA A 369 -13.50 -19.49 -28.13
N LEU A 370 -14.13 -20.64 -27.87
CA LEU A 370 -14.22 -21.75 -28.82
C LEU A 370 -15.03 -21.41 -30.07
N LYS A 371 -16.16 -20.69 -29.95
CA LYS A 371 -16.94 -20.17 -31.10
C LYS A 371 -16.08 -19.29 -32.03
N GLN A 372 -15.04 -18.69 -31.47
CA GLN A 372 -14.11 -17.81 -32.14
C GLN A 372 -12.80 -18.48 -32.60
N ASN A 373 -12.73 -19.82 -32.54
CA ASN A 373 -11.55 -20.65 -32.81
C ASN A 373 -10.33 -20.31 -31.91
N ILE A 374 -10.56 -19.77 -30.73
CA ILE A 374 -9.51 -19.48 -29.75
C ILE A 374 -9.23 -20.74 -28.94
N ILE A 375 -7.99 -21.21 -28.93
CA ILE A 375 -7.62 -22.49 -28.32
C ILE A 375 -6.96 -22.34 -26.94
N ALA A 376 -6.48 -21.13 -26.62
CA ALA A 376 -5.58 -20.87 -25.51
C ALA A 376 -5.63 -19.40 -25.08
N GLU A 377 -5.50 -19.12 -23.77
CA GLU A 377 -5.32 -17.80 -23.19
C GLU A 377 -4.16 -17.68 -22.21
N PHE A 378 -3.33 -16.64 -22.34
CA PHE A 378 -2.27 -16.26 -21.40
C PHE A 378 -2.65 -15.00 -20.60
N ILE A 379 -2.54 -15.05 -19.28
CA ILE A 379 -3.09 -14.04 -18.36
C ILE A 379 -1.97 -13.43 -17.52
N ARG A 380 -1.88 -12.09 -17.47
CA ARG A 380 -1.02 -11.34 -16.54
C ARG A 380 -1.87 -10.66 -15.49
N PHE A 381 -1.90 -11.19 -14.27
CA PHE A 381 -2.74 -10.66 -13.22
C PHE A 381 -2.25 -9.30 -12.73
N HIS A 382 -3.21 -8.45 -12.38
CA HIS A 382 -2.91 -7.21 -11.68
C HIS A 382 -2.33 -7.50 -10.29
N PRO A 383 -1.30 -6.79 -9.82
CA PRO A 383 -0.73 -7.00 -8.48
C PRO A 383 -1.73 -6.79 -7.34
N ASP A 384 -2.75 -5.95 -7.56
CA ASP A 384 -3.87 -5.73 -6.62
C ASP A 384 -5.07 -6.66 -6.85
N CYS A 385 -4.95 -7.71 -7.67
CA CYS A 385 -6.01 -8.70 -7.81
C CYS A 385 -6.29 -9.35 -6.44
N LEU A 386 -7.45 -9.03 -5.86
CA LEU A 386 -7.80 -9.44 -4.50
C LEU A 386 -7.99 -10.96 -4.38
N TRP A 387 -8.58 -11.58 -5.41
CA TRP A 387 -8.91 -13.02 -5.45
C TRP A 387 -7.93 -13.83 -6.29
N ILE A 388 -6.65 -13.48 -6.17
CA ILE A 388 -5.59 -14.11 -6.97
C ILE A 388 -5.41 -15.60 -6.64
N ASN A 389 -5.74 -16.02 -5.42
CA ASN A 389 -5.58 -17.41 -4.97
C ASN A 389 -6.70 -18.30 -5.47
N GLU A 390 -7.89 -17.73 -5.66
CA GLU A 390 -9.11 -18.38 -6.13
C GLU A 390 -8.92 -18.84 -7.59
N PHE A 391 -8.21 -18.06 -8.40
CA PHE A 391 -7.87 -18.44 -9.76
C PHE A 391 -6.85 -19.60 -9.84
N LYS A 392 -6.05 -19.85 -8.81
CA LYS A 392 -4.98 -20.87 -8.86
C LYS A 392 -5.46 -22.24 -9.34
N ASN A 393 -6.65 -22.65 -8.90
CA ASN A 393 -7.24 -23.95 -9.22
C ASN A 393 -8.18 -23.91 -10.44
N LEU A 394 -8.48 -22.72 -10.98
CA LEU A 394 -9.36 -22.53 -12.13
C LEU A 394 -8.60 -22.47 -13.46
N LEU A 395 -7.27 -22.34 -13.41
CA LEU A 395 -6.41 -22.23 -14.59
C LEU A 395 -5.64 -23.52 -14.82
N ASN A 396 -5.24 -23.78 -16.07
CA ASN A 396 -4.39 -24.93 -16.40
C ASN A 396 -2.96 -24.77 -15.89
N PHE A 397 -2.49 -23.54 -15.72
CA PHE A 397 -1.30 -23.24 -14.93
C PHE A 397 -1.44 -21.88 -14.24
N PHE A 398 -0.75 -21.75 -13.11
CA PHE A 398 -0.69 -20.52 -12.32
C PHE A 398 0.64 -20.46 -11.59
N LEU A 399 1.40 -19.38 -11.77
CA LEU A 399 2.74 -19.25 -11.20
C LEU A 399 3.08 -17.81 -10.82
N LYS A 400 3.89 -17.65 -9.76
CA LYS A 400 4.54 -16.39 -9.41
C LYS A 400 5.68 -16.16 -10.40
N ALA A 401 5.49 -15.28 -11.37
CA ALA A 401 6.46 -15.01 -12.42
C ALA A 401 7.63 -14.15 -11.93
N ASN A 402 7.32 -13.13 -11.11
CA ASN A 402 8.33 -12.23 -10.56
C ASN A 402 7.78 -11.50 -9.32
N GLU A 403 8.51 -10.49 -8.87
CA GLU A 403 8.10 -9.49 -7.89
C GLU A 403 8.06 -8.11 -8.55
N ASN A 404 7.05 -7.31 -8.18
CA ASN A 404 6.92 -5.91 -8.56
C ASN A 404 7.23 -5.01 -7.37
N ILE A 405 7.79 -3.85 -7.67
CA ILE A 405 8.03 -2.79 -6.70
C ILE A 405 6.85 -1.84 -6.68
N ALA A 406 6.21 -1.72 -5.52
CA ALA A 406 5.16 -0.75 -5.23
C ALA A 406 5.70 0.34 -4.29
N VAL A 407 5.42 1.59 -4.63
CA VAL A 407 5.88 2.77 -3.88
C VAL A 407 4.67 3.61 -3.53
N PHE A 408 4.52 4.01 -2.27
CA PHE A 408 3.48 4.96 -1.89
C PHE A 408 3.77 6.33 -2.53
N CYS A 409 2.76 6.99 -3.06
CA CYS A 409 2.91 8.31 -3.65
C CYS A 409 3.03 9.40 -2.58
N ASP A 410 2.42 9.18 -1.41
CA ASP A 410 2.44 10.15 -0.30
C ASP A 410 3.79 10.17 0.45
N PRO A 411 4.03 11.16 1.34
CA PRO A 411 5.30 11.31 2.05
C PRO A 411 5.70 10.12 2.95
N SER A 412 4.77 9.23 3.33
CA SER A 412 5.09 8.03 4.11
C SER A 412 6.12 7.13 3.41
N ARG A 413 6.27 7.20 2.08
CA ARG A 413 7.31 6.47 1.35
C ARG A 413 8.73 6.74 1.85
N TYR A 414 8.99 7.95 2.38
CA TYR A 414 10.31 8.31 2.90
C TYR A 414 10.69 7.51 4.16
N GLU A 415 9.73 6.89 4.84
CA GLU A 415 9.97 5.98 5.97
C GLU A 415 10.72 4.72 5.52
N PHE A 416 10.52 4.29 4.27
CA PHE A 416 11.15 3.10 3.70
C PHE A 416 12.52 3.37 3.06
N TYR A 417 12.87 4.64 2.84
CA TYR A 417 14.11 5.01 2.16
C TYR A 417 15.32 4.98 3.09
N SER A 418 16.39 4.32 2.65
CA SER A 418 17.69 4.41 3.31
C SER A 418 18.25 5.84 3.28
N SER A 419 19.10 6.20 4.25
CA SER A 419 19.80 7.49 4.27
C SER A 419 20.59 7.74 2.99
N ARG A 420 21.18 6.68 2.40
CA ARG A 420 21.89 6.75 1.12
C ARG A 420 20.95 7.14 -0.02
N LEU A 421 19.77 6.53 -0.11
CA LEU A 421 18.78 6.89 -1.12
C LEU A 421 18.29 8.33 -0.94
N LYS A 422 17.95 8.72 0.30
CA LYS A 422 17.55 10.10 0.63
C LYS A 422 18.59 11.12 0.18
N SER A 423 19.88 10.84 0.41
CA SER A 423 20.98 11.69 -0.05
C SER A 423 21.03 11.83 -1.57
N LYS A 424 20.91 10.72 -2.32
CA LYS A 424 20.85 10.74 -3.79
C LYS A 424 19.65 11.54 -4.32
N ILE A 425 18.47 11.34 -3.74
CA ILE A 425 17.25 12.08 -4.12
C ILE A 425 17.43 13.57 -3.84
N ASN A 426 17.94 13.94 -2.66
CA ASN A 426 18.17 15.34 -2.33
C ASN A 426 19.22 16.00 -3.23
N LYS A 427 20.25 15.26 -3.65
CA LYS A 427 21.21 15.73 -4.66
C LYS A 427 20.49 15.95 -6.00
N ALA A 428 19.74 14.95 -6.46
CA ALA A 428 19.00 15.03 -7.72
C ALA A 428 18.03 16.22 -7.75
N LYS A 429 17.28 16.47 -6.67
CA LYS A 429 16.36 17.62 -6.53
C LYS A 429 17.04 18.99 -6.68
N ARG A 430 18.32 19.11 -6.33
CA ARG A 430 19.06 20.38 -6.44
C ARG A 430 19.64 20.60 -7.82
N GLU A 431 20.03 19.53 -8.50
CA GLU A 431 20.82 19.60 -9.74
C GLU A 431 19.96 19.40 -11.00
N ILE A 432 18.80 18.76 -10.88
CA ILE A 432 17.98 18.33 -12.02
C ILE A 432 16.60 18.96 -11.94
N ALA A 433 16.22 19.67 -12.99
CA ALA A 433 14.85 20.14 -13.18
C ALA A 433 14.00 19.02 -13.80
N VAL A 434 12.80 18.80 -13.26
CA VAL A 434 11.83 17.84 -13.83
C VAL A 434 10.51 18.56 -14.13
N LYS A 435 10.00 18.35 -15.34
CA LYS A 435 8.71 18.89 -15.78
C LYS A 435 7.90 17.83 -16.55
N GLN A 436 6.59 18.04 -16.64
CA GLN A 436 5.78 17.32 -17.62
C GLN A 436 6.19 17.76 -19.04
N SER A 437 6.23 16.81 -19.97
CA SER A 437 6.66 17.03 -21.35
C SER A 437 5.70 16.37 -22.33
N LEU A 438 5.59 16.96 -23.51
CA LEU A 438 4.84 16.44 -24.67
C LEU A 438 5.77 16.19 -25.87
N ASP A 439 7.08 16.29 -25.67
CA ASP A 439 8.08 16.19 -26.72
C ASP A 439 8.36 14.72 -27.09
N ILE A 440 7.57 14.19 -28.02
CA ILE A 440 7.60 12.79 -28.45
C ILE A 440 8.89 12.47 -29.19
N ASP A 441 9.34 13.35 -30.08
CA ASP A 441 10.53 13.12 -30.91
C ASP A 441 11.79 13.03 -30.05
N LYS A 442 11.89 13.88 -29.01
CA LYS A 442 12.98 13.78 -28.03
C LYS A 442 12.91 12.50 -27.22
N PHE A 443 11.72 12.07 -26.80
CA PHE A 443 11.54 10.80 -26.11
C PHE A 443 11.99 9.62 -26.98
N ILE A 444 11.54 9.55 -28.23
CA ILE A 444 11.89 8.48 -29.18
C ILE A 444 13.41 8.38 -29.34
N THR A 445 14.07 9.53 -29.51
CA THR A 445 15.53 9.61 -29.67
C THR A 445 16.25 8.97 -28.48
N LEU A 446 15.95 9.42 -27.25
CA LEU A 446 16.56 8.90 -26.02
C LEU A 446 16.15 7.43 -25.74
N TYR A 447 14.93 7.06 -26.11
CA TYR A 447 14.41 5.72 -25.90
C TYR A 447 15.11 4.69 -26.78
N TYR A 448 15.26 4.97 -28.08
CA TYR A 448 16.02 4.10 -28.98
C TYR A 448 17.49 4.01 -28.61
N GLU A 449 18.09 5.11 -28.14
CA GLU A 449 19.44 5.08 -27.58
C GLU A 449 19.54 4.12 -26.38
N THR A 450 18.56 4.19 -25.47
CA THR A 450 18.46 3.30 -24.30
C THR A 450 18.30 1.84 -24.71
N MET A 451 17.43 1.53 -25.68
CA MET A 451 17.18 0.17 -26.14
C MET A 451 18.39 -0.44 -26.85
N LYS A 452 19.07 0.33 -27.72
CA LYS A 452 20.31 -0.10 -28.39
C LYS A 452 21.40 -0.40 -27.37
N ARG A 453 21.61 0.48 -26.38
CA ARG A 453 22.59 0.29 -25.30
C ARG A 453 22.32 -0.99 -24.50
N ASN A 454 21.05 -1.28 -24.21
CA ASN A 454 20.66 -2.44 -23.43
C ASN A 454 20.61 -3.75 -24.24
N GLY A 455 20.88 -3.72 -25.55
CA GLY A 455 20.77 -4.89 -26.44
C GLY A 455 19.35 -5.46 -26.49
N ALA A 456 18.34 -4.58 -26.41
CA ALA A 456 16.93 -4.98 -26.42
C ALA A 456 16.56 -5.65 -27.75
N SER A 457 15.62 -6.59 -27.72
CA SER A 457 15.07 -7.22 -28.95
C SER A 457 14.21 -6.24 -29.75
N ASP A 458 14.02 -6.51 -31.04
CA ASP A 458 13.18 -5.74 -31.97
C ASP A 458 11.78 -5.42 -31.43
N PHE A 459 11.24 -6.30 -30.58
CA PHE A 459 9.97 -6.06 -29.85
C PHE A 459 9.91 -4.71 -29.11
N TYR A 460 11.02 -4.21 -28.57
CA TYR A 460 11.07 -2.97 -27.81
C TYR A 460 11.22 -1.73 -28.69
N PHE A 461 11.38 -1.88 -30.00
CA PHE A 461 11.50 -0.77 -30.95
C PHE A 461 10.13 -0.41 -31.53
N PHE A 462 9.34 0.31 -30.74
CA PHE A 462 7.99 0.77 -31.12
C PHE A 462 8.03 1.86 -32.19
N SER A 463 7.01 1.94 -33.06
CA SER A 463 6.90 2.99 -34.08
C SER A 463 6.60 4.38 -33.48
N LYS A 464 6.84 5.45 -34.25
CA LYS A 464 6.41 6.81 -33.86
C LYS A 464 4.90 6.88 -33.60
N ASP A 465 4.09 6.25 -34.46
CA ASP A 465 2.64 6.11 -34.30
C ASP A 465 2.25 5.49 -32.94
N TYR A 466 2.99 4.47 -32.48
CA TYR A 466 2.75 3.88 -31.17
C TYR A 466 2.92 4.91 -30.04
N PHE A 467 4.00 5.70 -30.05
CA PHE A 467 4.25 6.70 -29.01
C PHE A 467 3.22 7.83 -29.04
N GLU A 468 2.83 8.28 -30.24
CA GLU A 468 1.77 9.28 -30.41
C GLU A 468 0.45 8.79 -29.84
N ARG A 469 0.03 7.57 -30.19
CA ARG A 469 -1.20 6.96 -29.66
C ARG A 469 -1.13 6.70 -28.16
N LEU A 470 0.03 6.31 -27.63
CA LEU A 470 0.26 6.10 -26.21
C LEU A 470 0.11 7.39 -25.40
N LEU A 471 0.70 8.50 -25.87
CA LEU A 471 0.63 9.79 -25.17
C LEU A 471 -0.69 10.54 -25.39
N ASN A 472 -1.46 10.16 -26.42
CA ASN A 472 -2.84 10.62 -26.62
C ASN A 472 -3.85 9.91 -25.71
N LEU A 473 -3.43 8.90 -24.92
CA LEU A 473 -4.30 8.35 -23.90
C LEU A 473 -4.56 9.39 -22.80
N ASN A 474 -5.82 9.53 -22.40
CA ASN A 474 -6.21 10.44 -21.31
C ASN A 474 -5.50 10.13 -19.98
N ASN A 475 -4.97 8.91 -19.85
CA ASN A 475 -4.36 8.38 -18.65
C ASN A 475 -2.87 8.04 -18.82
N ALA A 476 -2.17 8.75 -19.71
CA ALA A 476 -0.73 8.73 -19.85
C ALA A 476 -0.12 10.09 -19.46
N VAL A 477 1.07 10.07 -18.87
CA VAL A 477 1.84 11.28 -18.54
C VAL A 477 3.33 11.03 -18.79
N MET A 478 4.02 12.02 -19.34
CA MET A 478 5.46 11.96 -19.60
C MET A 478 6.20 13.04 -18.82
N PHE A 479 7.28 12.65 -18.16
CA PHE A 479 8.18 13.55 -17.44
C PHE A 479 9.55 13.62 -18.10
N GLU A 480 10.11 14.81 -18.11
CA GLU A 480 11.41 15.15 -18.68
C GLU A 480 12.32 15.72 -17.59
N ALA A 481 13.50 15.14 -17.45
CA ALA A 481 14.57 15.62 -16.57
C ALA A 481 15.65 16.33 -17.38
N SER A 482 16.08 17.51 -16.93
CA SER A 482 17.11 18.31 -17.58
C SER A 482 18.13 18.90 -16.61
N VAL A 483 19.36 19.10 -17.09
CA VAL A 483 20.46 19.80 -16.41
C VAL A 483 20.94 20.90 -17.35
N LYS A 484 21.00 22.15 -16.87
CA LYS A 484 21.39 23.31 -17.69
C LYS A 484 20.63 23.39 -19.03
N ALA A 485 19.32 23.12 -18.99
CA ALA A 485 18.41 23.07 -20.14
C ALA A 485 18.63 21.91 -21.14
N GLU A 486 19.59 21.01 -20.90
CA GLU A 486 19.78 19.81 -21.70
C GLU A 486 19.02 18.62 -21.10
N THR A 487 18.26 17.91 -21.94
CA THR A 487 17.44 16.77 -21.51
C THR A 487 18.31 15.52 -21.35
N ILE A 488 18.25 14.93 -20.16
CA ILE A 488 19.12 13.82 -19.76
C ILE A 488 18.36 12.50 -19.55
N SER A 489 17.06 12.58 -19.24
CA SER A 489 16.20 11.41 -19.03
C SER A 489 14.74 11.79 -19.23
N MET A 490 13.94 10.83 -19.68
CA MET A 490 12.50 10.96 -19.81
C MET A 490 11.82 9.65 -19.42
N ALA A 491 10.58 9.72 -18.94
CA ALA A 491 9.78 8.54 -18.65
C ALA A 491 8.30 8.77 -18.88
N ILE A 492 7.63 7.74 -19.39
CA ILE A 492 6.19 7.67 -19.56
C ILE A 492 5.61 6.80 -18.44
N PHE A 493 4.57 7.34 -17.80
CA PHE A 493 3.76 6.64 -16.82
C PHE A 493 2.32 6.55 -17.32
N LEU A 494 1.67 5.42 -17.04
CA LEU A 494 0.23 5.29 -17.13
C LEU A 494 -0.37 5.49 -15.74
N TYR A 495 -1.63 5.91 -15.66
CA TYR A 495 -2.30 6.03 -14.38
C TYR A 495 -3.77 5.63 -14.46
N ASP A 496 -4.35 5.34 -13.30
CA ASP A 496 -5.79 5.19 -13.09
C ASP A 496 -6.19 5.93 -11.81
N LYS A 497 -7.36 5.62 -11.24
CA LYS A 497 -7.88 6.30 -10.05
C LYS A 497 -6.99 6.13 -8.82
N SER A 498 -6.28 5.02 -8.71
CA SER A 498 -5.57 4.63 -7.49
C SER A 498 -4.08 4.40 -7.71
N ASN A 499 -3.68 4.12 -8.95
CA ASN A 499 -2.34 3.64 -9.27
C ASN A 499 -1.67 4.42 -10.41
N LEU A 500 -0.35 4.57 -10.30
CA LEU A 500 0.59 4.93 -11.36
C LEU A 500 1.37 3.68 -11.79
N TYR A 501 1.77 3.62 -13.06
CA TYR A 501 2.57 2.54 -13.60
C TYR A 501 3.71 3.11 -14.42
N TYR A 502 4.94 2.83 -14.00
CA TYR A 502 6.12 3.13 -14.80
C TYR A 502 6.10 2.25 -16.06
N HIS A 503 5.88 2.86 -17.21
CA HIS A 503 5.64 2.14 -18.46
C HIS A 503 6.90 2.08 -19.32
N LEU A 504 7.48 3.24 -19.68
CA LEU A 504 8.70 3.31 -20.49
C LEU A 504 9.67 4.37 -19.95
N GLY A 505 10.98 4.08 -20.03
CA GLY A 505 12.03 5.00 -19.62
C GLY A 505 13.10 5.16 -20.68
N ALA A 506 13.64 6.37 -20.78
CA ALA A 506 14.64 6.79 -21.74
C ALA A 506 15.73 7.59 -21.04
N ASN A 507 17.00 7.27 -21.28
CA ASN A 507 18.14 7.90 -20.61
C ASN A 507 19.30 8.11 -21.59
N SER A 508 19.87 9.31 -21.59
CA SER A 508 21.09 9.62 -22.35
C SER A 508 22.28 8.79 -21.85
N THR A 509 23.03 8.20 -22.78
CA THR A 509 24.22 7.38 -22.50
C THR A 509 25.37 8.23 -22.00
N GLU A 510 25.53 9.44 -22.53
CA GLU A 510 26.56 10.37 -22.11
C GLU A 510 26.41 10.73 -20.62
N PHE A 511 25.20 11.10 -20.22
CA PHE A 511 24.90 11.55 -18.88
C PHE A 511 24.78 10.41 -17.86
N MET A 512 24.45 9.20 -18.31
CA MET A 512 24.53 7.99 -17.47
C MET A 512 25.96 7.74 -16.96
N LYS A 513 26.99 7.98 -17.79
CA LYS A 513 28.40 7.86 -17.38
C LYS A 513 28.77 8.86 -16.28
N GLN A 514 28.05 9.97 -16.19
CA GLN A 514 28.26 11.03 -15.19
C GLN A 514 27.48 10.78 -13.88
N ASN A 515 26.71 9.69 -13.77
CA ASN A 515 25.96 9.29 -12.57
C ASN A 515 25.08 10.39 -11.97
N ASN A 516 24.35 11.09 -12.83
CA ASN A 516 23.60 12.31 -12.50
C ASN A 516 22.31 12.09 -11.68
N ASN A 517 21.92 10.85 -11.36
CA ASN A 517 20.68 10.51 -10.65
C ASN A 517 19.37 10.97 -11.35
N ALA A 518 19.36 11.14 -12.68
CA ALA A 518 18.19 11.64 -13.45
C ALA A 518 16.89 10.90 -13.14
N ILE A 519 16.92 9.57 -13.17
CA ILE A 519 15.74 8.73 -12.91
C ILE A 519 15.24 8.86 -11.46
N TYR A 520 16.11 9.18 -10.50
CA TYR A 520 15.70 9.43 -9.10
C TYR A 520 14.86 10.71 -9.03
N ALA A 521 15.23 11.75 -9.79
CA ALA A 521 14.45 12.98 -9.86
C ALA A 521 13.08 12.74 -10.53
N ILE A 522 13.04 11.97 -11.62
CA ILE A 522 11.78 11.62 -12.31
C ILE A 522 10.85 10.83 -11.39
N PHE A 523 11.34 9.77 -10.74
CA PHE A 523 10.52 8.97 -9.82
C PHE A 523 9.97 9.82 -8.69
N GLU A 524 10.83 10.63 -8.08
CA GLU A 524 10.43 11.49 -6.99
C GLU A 524 9.41 12.57 -7.42
N HIS A 525 9.57 13.16 -8.60
CA HIS A 525 8.58 14.07 -9.19
C HIS A 525 7.26 13.34 -9.45
N CYS A 526 7.30 12.13 -10.04
CA CYS A 526 6.13 11.31 -10.34
C CYS A 526 5.35 10.92 -9.07
N PHE A 527 6.03 10.53 -7.98
CA PHE A 527 5.36 10.18 -6.72
C PHE A 527 4.63 11.39 -6.13
N ASN A 528 5.28 12.57 -6.12
CA ASN A 528 4.65 13.81 -5.66
C ASN A 528 3.47 14.22 -6.58
N TRP A 529 3.63 14.06 -7.90
CA TRP A 529 2.55 14.27 -8.86
C TRP A 529 1.36 13.35 -8.54
N GLY A 530 1.61 12.06 -8.29
CA GLY A 530 0.59 11.09 -7.90
C GLY A 530 -0.16 11.50 -6.63
N ALA A 531 0.56 11.90 -5.58
CA ALA A 531 -0.05 12.37 -4.34
C ALA A 531 -0.96 13.59 -4.57
N ASN A 532 -0.54 14.54 -5.39
CA ASN A 532 -1.35 15.72 -5.74
C ASN A 532 -2.61 15.35 -6.54
N HIS A 533 -2.60 14.22 -7.25
CA HIS A 533 -3.74 13.68 -8.00
C HIS A 533 -4.55 12.64 -7.20
N LYS A 534 -4.31 12.50 -5.89
CA LYS A 534 -4.96 11.52 -5.00
C LYS A 534 -4.72 10.05 -5.40
N ILE A 535 -3.66 9.80 -6.17
CA ILE A 535 -3.18 8.46 -6.50
C ILE A 535 -2.35 7.94 -5.33
N GLN A 536 -2.57 6.69 -4.95
CA GLN A 536 -1.99 6.12 -3.72
C GLN A 536 -0.66 5.42 -3.98
N THR A 537 -0.58 4.64 -5.05
CA THR A 537 0.55 3.73 -5.29
C THR A 537 1.14 3.93 -6.68
N CYS A 538 2.46 3.85 -6.81
CA CYS A 538 3.17 3.77 -8.07
C CYS A 538 3.86 2.42 -8.20
N TYR A 539 3.52 1.68 -9.25
CA TYR A 539 4.18 0.45 -9.63
C TYR A 539 5.37 0.75 -10.55
N LEU A 540 6.58 0.50 -10.05
CA LEU A 540 7.80 0.62 -10.85
C LEU A 540 8.06 -0.64 -11.72
N GLY A 541 7.22 -1.67 -11.55
CA GLY A 541 7.40 -2.99 -12.15
C GLY A 541 8.49 -3.81 -11.45
N GLY A 542 8.83 -4.94 -12.04
CA GLY A 542 9.89 -5.84 -11.58
C GLY A 542 11.22 -5.66 -12.31
N GLY A 543 12.13 -6.60 -12.06
CA GLY A 543 13.30 -6.85 -12.90
C GLY A 543 12.92 -7.62 -14.17
N ILE A 544 13.84 -7.66 -15.13
CA ILE A 544 13.82 -8.60 -16.25
C ILE A 544 14.05 -10.02 -15.73
N LYS A 545 14.83 -10.19 -14.66
CA LYS A 545 15.13 -11.46 -14.01
C LYS A 545 14.92 -11.38 -12.50
N ILE A 546 14.61 -12.53 -11.89
CA ILE A 546 14.67 -12.66 -10.43
C ILE A 546 16.11 -12.32 -10.00
N GLY A 547 16.24 -11.30 -9.15
CA GLY A 547 17.53 -10.84 -8.64
C GLY A 547 18.41 -10.08 -9.64
N ASP A 548 17.84 -9.41 -10.64
CA ASP A 548 18.65 -8.53 -11.50
C ASP A 548 18.90 -7.13 -10.92
N SER A 549 19.91 -6.46 -11.48
CA SER A 549 20.32 -5.12 -11.09
C SER A 549 19.24 -4.06 -11.30
N LEU A 550 18.31 -4.27 -12.23
CA LEU A 550 17.18 -3.37 -12.45
C LEU A 550 16.16 -3.48 -11.31
N PHE A 551 15.88 -4.69 -10.84
CA PHE A 551 15.06 -4.95 -9.68
C PHE A 551 15.70 -4.34 -8.44
N ASP A 552 16.98 -4.60 -8.19
CA ASP A 552 17.71 -4.03 -7.04
C ASP A 552 17.71 -2.50 -7.06
N PHE A 553 17.89 -1.92 -8.25
CA PHE A 553 17.78 -0.47 -8.44
C PHE A 553 16.38 0.07 -8.13
N LYS A 554 15.29 -0.63 -8.47
CA LYS A 554 13.94 -0.15 -8.14
C LYS A 554 13.60 -0.43 -6.67
N LYS A 555 14.07 -1.55 -6.13
CA LYS A 555 13.79 -2.02 -4.76
C LYS A 555 14.21 -1.04 -3.68
N GLN A 556 15.25 -0.23 -3.91
CA GLN A 556 15.62 0.84 -2.97
C GLN A 556 14.47 1.85 -2.74
N PHE A 557 13.54 2.02 -3.69
CA PHE A 557 12.36 2.88 -3.54
C PHE A 557 11.13 2.15 -2.95
N ALA A 558 11.20 0.85 -2.71
CA ALA A 558 10.02 0.05 -2.37
C ALA A 558 9.39 0.47 -1.03
N SER A 559 8.09 0.79 -1.05
CA SER A 559 7.26 0.79 0.16
C SER A 559 6.70 -0.60 0.43
N LYS A 560 6.46 -1.37 -0.64
CA LYS A 560 6.04 -2.76 -0.60
C LYS A 560 6.61 -3.52 -1.80
N ILE A 561 6.92 -4.79 -1.60
CA ILE A 561 7.21 -5.74 -2.68
C ILE A 561 5.98 -6.62 -2.85
N VAL A 562 5.45 -6.71 -4.07
CA VAL A 562 4.22 -7.47 -4.35
C VAL A 562 4.51 -8.58 -5.36
N PRO A 563 3.92 -9.77 -5.20
CA PRO A 563 4.09 -10.84 -6.18
C PRO A 563 3.41 -10.48 -7.50
N PHE A 564 4.03 -10.88 -8.60
CA PHE A 564 3.44 -10.82 -9.94
C PHE A 564 3.10 -12.23 -10.40
N TYR A 565 1.81 -12.48 -10.64
CA TYR A 565 1.31 -13.79 -11.05
C TYR A 565 0.92 -13.79 -12.52
N VAL A 566 1.17 -14.93 -13.16
CA VAL A 566 0.68 -15.24 -14.50
C VAL A 566 -0.02 -16.59 -14.48
N GLY A 567 -0.93 -16.78 -15.41
CA GLY A 567 -1.61 -18.05 -15.59
C GLY A 567 -2.07 -18.25 -17.03
N GLY A 568 -2.76 -19.35 -17.27
CA GLY A 568 -3.37 -19.56 -18.58
C GLY A 568 -4.32 -20.74 -18.64
N ILE A 569 -5.16 -20.70 -19.66
CA ILE A 569 -6.26 -21.65 -19.89
C ILE A 569 -6.13 -22.26 -21.28
N ILE A 570 -6.21 -23.58 -21.35
CA ILE A 570 -6.31 -24.36 -22.58
C ILE A 570 -7.79 -24.61 -22.85
N TYR A 571 -8.35 -23.91 -23.83
CA TYR A 571 -9.74 -24.09 -24.24
C TYR A 571 -9.94 -25.33 -25.10
N ASN A 572 -8.99 -25.62 -26.00
CA ASN A 572 -9.01 -26.81 -26.85
C ASN A 572 -7.71 -27.61 -26.69
N LYS A 573 -7.75 -28.63 -25.83
CA LYS A 573 -6.57 -29.44 -25.49
C LYS A 573 -6.03 -30.22 -26.68
N ASN A 574 -6.88 -30.81 -27.52
CA ASN A 574 -6.44 -31.63 -28.65
C ASN A 574 -5.63 -30.81 -29.67
N VAL A 575 -6.14 -29.62 -30.02
CA VAL A 575 -5.44 -28.73 -30.95
C VAL A 575 -4.18 -28.16 -30.31
N PHE A 576 -4.26 -27.72 -29.05
CA PHE A 576 -3.11 -27.22 -28.31
C PHE A 576 -1.98 -28.26 -28.23
N ASP A 577 -2.32 -29.51 -27.90
CA ASP A 577 -1.36 -30.61 -27.78
C ASP A 577 -0.74 -31.01 -29.13
N THR A 578 -1.46 -30.81 -30.25
CA THR A 578 -0.92 -31.02 -31.60
C THR A 578 0.07 -29.92 -32.00
N LEU A 579 -0.15 -28.70 -31.50
CA LEU A 579 0.66 -27.53 -31.85
C LEU A 579 1.89 -27.38 -30.92
N LYS A 580 1.79 -27.75 -29.64
CA LYS A 580 2.88 -27.60 -28.65
C LYS A 580 4.14 -28.39 -29.04
N GLN A 581 5.33 -27.83 -28.82
CA GLN A 581 6.61 -28.37 -29.30
C GLN A 581 7.54 -28.82 -28.15
N ASP A 582 7.19 -29.89 -27.44
CA ASP A 582 7.94 -30.44 -26.29
C ASP A 582 8.30 -29.43 -25.17
N ASN A 583 7.79 -28.21 -25.27
CA ASN A 583 8.02 -27.10 -24.37
C ASN A 583 6.73 -26.89 -23.57
N PRO A 584 6.73 -27.21 -22.27
CA PRO A 584 5.53 -27.21 -21.44
C PRO A 584 4.99 -25.80 -21.16
N HIS A 585 5.69 -24.74 -21.58
CA HIS A 585 5.27 -23.37 -21.35
C HIS A 585 4.25 -22.91 -22.40
N PHE A 586 3.22 -22.23 -21.93
CA PHE A 586 2.02 -21.89 -22.69
C PHE A 586 2.30 -20.89 -23.82
N LEU A 587 1.75 -21.17 -25.03
CA LEU A 587 2.02 -20.50 -26.33
C LEU A 587 3.36 -20.84 -27.03
N SER A 588 4.10 -21.86 -26.56
CA SER A 588 5.38 -22.29 -27.17
C SER A 588 5.30 -22.69 -28.66
N TYR A 589 4.11 -23.00 -29.16
CA TYR A 589 3.89 -23.37 -30.56
C TYR A 589 4.07 -22.21 -31.56
N ARG A 590 4.07 -20.95 -31.12
CA ARG A 590 4.28 -19.79 -32.00
C ARG A 590 5.69 -19.71 -32.61
N PHE A 591 6.63 -20.54 -32.14
CA PHE A 591 8.05 -20.43 -32.49
C PHE A 591 8.55 -21.44 -33.53
N LYS A 592 7.67 -22.26 -34.16
CA LYS A 592 8.08 -23.34 -35.10
C LYS A 592 8.75 -22.87 -36.40
N ASN A 593 8.40 -21.68 -36.90
CA ASN A 593 8.66 -21.29 -38.30
C ASN A 593 9.67 -20.14 -38.48
N MET A 594 10.42 -19.74 -37.45
CA MET A 594 11.49 -18.74 -37.60
C MET A 594 12.82 -19.43 -37.93
N GLY A 595 12.94 -19.97 -39.14
CA GLY A 595 14.22 -20.39 -39.69
C GLY A 595 15.16 -19.19 -39.85
N GLY A 596 16.41 -19.32 -39.38
CA GLY A 596 17.49 -18.38 -39.63
C GLY A 596 17.58 -17.18 -38.65
N GLY A 597 18.66 -17.16 -37.86
CA GLY A 597 19.39 -15.95 -37.46
C GLY A 597 18.77 -14.90 -36.52
N ASN A 598 17.45 -14.69 -36.49
CA ASN A 598 16.82 -13.54 -35.79
C ASN A 598 15.53 -13.89 -35.03
N SER A 599 15.51 -15.01 -34.32
CA SER A 599 14.37 -15.45 -33.50
C SER A 599 14.35 -14.76 -32.11
N ARG A 600 13.94 -13.49 -32.05
CA ARG A 600 13.60 -12.80 -30.78
C ARG A 600 12.35 -11.92 -30.90
N LEU A 601 11.22 -12.52 -31.27
CA LEU A 601 9.90 -11.90 -31.08
C LEU A 601 8.89 -12.90 -30.48
N ILE A 602 8.44 -12.54 -29.27
CA ILE A 602 7.08 -12.76 -28.72
C ILE A 602 6.76 -14.15 -28.16
N VAL A 603 7.22 -14.36 -26.93
CA VAL A 603 6.62 -14.96 -25.70
C VAL A 603 7.82 -15.45 -24.88
N LYS A 604 8.61 -14.48 -24.42
CA LYS A 604 9.61 -14.67 -23.40
C LYS A 604 9.11 -13.90 -22.19
N LEU A 605 8.42 -14.60 -21.28
CA LEU A 605 8.82 -14.44 -19.89
C LEU A 605 10.32 -14.72 -19.90
N LEU A 606 11.16 -13.69 -20.00
CA LEU A 606 12.51 -13.87 -19.50
C LEU A 606 12.44 -13.61 -17.99
N PRO A 607 13.15 -14.44 -17.21
CA PRO A 607 14.17 -15.39 -17.64
C PRO A 607 13.83 -16.86 -17.38
N TYR A 608 14.13 -17.66 -18.38
CA TYR A 608 14.53 -19.05 -18.26
C TYR A 608 15.79 -19.21 -17.37
N LYS A 609 15.80 -20.16 -16.43
CA LYS A 609 16.35 -21.54 -16.57
C LYS A 609 16.36 -22.22 -15.18
N GLU A 610 15.61 -23.31 -15.02
CA GLU A 610 16.07 -24.71 -14.86
C GLU A 610 15.69 -25.22 -13.47
N VAL A 611 14.71 -26.12 -13.43
CA VAL A 611 14.64 -27.17 -12.42
C VAL A 611 15.45 -28.32 -12.99
N ALA A 612 16.57 -28.63 -12.34
CA ALA A 612 16.90 -29.99 -11.95
C ALA A 612 16.96 -29.99 -10.43
#